data_AF-A0A2A7B6I2-F1
#
_entry.id   AF-A0A2A7B6I2-F1
#
_cell.length_a   1.000
_cell.length_b   1.000
_cell.length_c   1.000
_cell.angle_alpha   90.00
_cell.angle_beta   90.00
_cell.angle_gamma   90.00
#
_symmetry.space_group_name_H-M   'P 1'
#
loop_
_entity.id
_entity.type
_entity.pdbx_description
1 polymer ?
#
loop_
_entity_poly.entity_id
_entity_poly.type
_entity_poly.pdbx_seq_one_letter_code
_entity_poly.pdbx_strand_id
1 'polypeptide(L)'
;MTTVWDGIRDVLLPDVKNYLDITWDDDAVDTKIWNLTVGGMCYLDGKIGEPQDYTAPGLHRDLLMDYVRYARDGAADIFENNYRHLILAAQNERRVSAYAAQNADQTNE
;
A
#
# COMPACT_ATOMS: atom_id res chain seq x y z
N MET A 1 -9.93 15.92 -0.37
CA MET A 1 -9.94 15.20 -1.64
C MET A 1 -10.75 13.94 -1.42
N THR A 2 -11.74 13.66 -2.25
CA THR A 2 -12.48 12.39 -2.18
C THR A 2 -11.76 11.36 -3.05
N THR A 3 -11.60 10.15 -2.54
CA THR A 3 -10.80 9.09 -3.19
C THR A 3 -11.57 7.78 -3.20
N VAL A 4 -11.16 6.85 -4.08
CA VAL A 4 -11.74 5.49 -4.13
C VAL A 4 -11.50 4.71 -2.83
N TRP A 5 -10.61 5.20 -1.96
CA TRP A 5 -10.20 4.56 -0.72
C TRP A 5 -10.90 5.13 0.52
N ASP A 6 -11.75 6.16 0.38
CA ASP A 6 -12.34 6.83 1.55
C ASP A 6 -13.21 5.86 2.38
N GLY A 7 -13.76 4.81 1.76
CA GLY A 7 -14.53 3.76 2.44
C GLY A 7 -13.71 2.86 3.38
N ILE A 8 -12.37 2.87 3.29
CA ILE A 8 -11.48 2.10 4.18
C ILE A 8 -10.71 3.00 5.16
N ARG A 9 -10.92 4.32 5.11
CA ARG A 9 -10.16 5.30 5.90
C ARG A 9 -10.22 5.00 7.40
N ASP A 10 -11.41 4.75 7.93
CA ASP A 10 -11.63 4.55 9.37
C ASP A 10 -10.99 3.25 9.89
N VAL A 11 -10.69 2.30 8.99
CA VAL A 11 -10.00 1.05 9.32
C VAL A 11 -8.49 1.21 9.21
N LEU A 12 -8.00 1.84 8.13
CA LEU A 12 -6.57 1.87 7.81
C LEU A 12 -5.82 3.04 8.46
N LEU A 13 -6.44 4.21 8.58
CA LEU A 13 -5.78 5.39 9.13
C LEU A 13 -5.28 5.20 10.57
N PRO A 14 -6.04 4.56 11.49
CA PRO A 14 -5.54 4.27 12.84
C PRO A 14 -4.27 3.43 12.85
N ASP A 15 -4.19 2.42 11.98
CA ASP A 15 -3.03 1.54 11.89
C ASP A 15 -1.80 2.28 11.36
N VAL A 16 -1.98 3.12 10.33
CA VAL A 16 -0.91 3.97 9.79
C VAL A 16 -0.44 4.97 10.84
N LYS A 17 -1.35 5.63 11.56
CA LYS A 17 -1.01 6.55 12.65
C LYS A 17 -0.19 5.84 13.74
N ASN A 18 -0.62 4.66 14.15
CA ASN A 18 0.09 3.85 15.14
C ASN A 18 1.48 3.44 14.65
N TYR A 19 1.64 3.06 13.37
CA TYR A 19 2.95 2.76 12.78
C TYR A 19 3.91 3.96 12.79
N LEU A 20 3.37 5.18 12.74
CA LEU A 20 4.11 6.44 12.74
C LEU A 20 4.32 7.03 14.15
N ASP A 21 3.95 6.28 15.20
CA ASP A 21 3.92 6.71 16.60
C ASP A 21 3.05 7.97 16.85
N ILE A 22 1.99 8.13 16.06
CA ILE A 22 1.00 9.22 16.22
C ILE A 22 -0.19 8.66 16.99
N THR A 23 -0.28 8.99 18.28
CA THR A 23 -1.28 8.44 19.21
C THR A 23 -2.35 9.45 19.65
N TRP A 24 -2.33 10.66 19.08
CA TRP A 24 -3.29 11.73 19.38
C TRP A 24 -4.24 11.99 18.21
N ASP A 25 -5.38 12.62 18.53
CA ASP A 25 -6.37 13.03 17.53
C ASP A 25 -6.13 14.48 17.11
N ASP A 26 -5.93 14.67 15.81
CA ASP A 26 -5.77 15.98 15.18
C ASP A 26 -6.21 15.89 13.72
N ASP A 27 -7.29 16.60 13.36
CA ASP A 27 -7.90 16.53 12.04
C ASP A 27 -6.96 16.91 10.90
N ALA A 28 -6.03 17.85 11.15
CA ALA A 28 -5.08 18.31 10.14
C ALA A 28 -3.99 17.26 9.90
N VAL A 29 -3.47 16.65 10.96
CA VAL A 29 -2.55 15.51 10.89
C VAL A 29 -3.24 14.33 10.22
N ASP A 30 -4.47 14.00 10.61
CA ASP A 30 -5.23 12.88 10.06
C ASP A 30 -5.50 13.05 8.57
N THR A 31 -5.82 14.28 8.15
CA THR A 31 -5.97 14.62 6.73
C THR A 31 -4.64 14.48 5.98
N LYS A 32 -3.52 14.95 6.57
CA LYS A 32 -2.19 14.86 5.97
C LYS A 32 -1.73 13.41 5.82
N ILE A 33 -1.83 12.60 6.87
CA ILE A 33 -1.45 11.19 6.87
C ILE A 33 -2.33 10.40 5.90
N TRP A 34 -3.64 10.67 5.86
CA TRP A 34 -4.52 10.03 4.89
C TRP A 34 -4.12 10.33 3.44
N ASN A 35 -3.82 11.59 3.12
CA ASN A 35 -3.37 11.97 1.77
C ASN A 35 -2.04 11.27 1.38
N LEU A 36 -1.09 11.14 2.31
CA LEU A 36 0.15 10.37 2.09
C LEU A 36 -0.14 8.88 1.87
N THR A 37 -1.06 8.32 2.65
CA THR A 37 -1.49 6.92 2.54
C THR A 37 -2.13 6.65 1.17
N VAL A 38 -3.03 7.53 0.71
CA VAL A 38 -3.62 7.46 -0.64
C VAL A 38 -2.53 7.54 -1.72
N GLY A 39 -1.56 8.45 -1.56
CA GLY A 39 -0.43 8.53 -2.48
C GLY A 39 0.37 7.23 -2.57
N GLY A 40 0.63 6.59 -1.42
CA GLY A 40 1.29 5.30 -1.33
C GLY A 40 0.51 4.17 -2.00
N MET A 41 -0.81 4.09 -1.75
CA MET A 41 -1.67 3.08 -2.39
C MET A 41 -1.68 3.24 -3.91
N CYS A 42 -1.83 4.47 -4.43
CA CYS A 42 -1.75 4.74 -5.86
C CYS A 42 -0.39 4.37 -6.46
N TYR A 43 0.70 4.69 -5.76
CA TYR A 43 2.05 4.35 -6.18
C TYR A 43 2.25 2.84 -6.26
N LEU A 44 1.89 2.11 -5.20
CA LEU A 44 2.07 0.67 -5.10
C LEU A 44 1.18 -0.09 -6.08
N ASP A 45 -0.08 0.29 -6.24
CA ASP A 45 -0.98 -0.28 -7.26
C ASP A 45 -0.39 -0.12 -8.67
N GLY A 46 0.16 1.06 -8.97
CA GLY A 46 0.82 1.33 -10.26
C GLY A 46 2.09 0.51 -10.47
N LYS A 47 2.86 0.24 -9.41
CA LYS A 47 4.06 -0.59 -9.48
C LYS A 47 3.72 -2.08 -9.55
N ILE A 48 2.77 -2.57 -8.75
CA ILE A 48 2.38 -3.98 -8.70
C ILE A 48 1.51 -4.35 -9.92
N GLY A 49 0.79 -3.38 -10.47
CA GLY A 49 -0.03 -3.49 -11.67
C GLY A 49 -1.50 -3.84 -11.43
N GLU A 50 -1.97 -3.81 -10.18
CA GLU A 50 -3.40 -3.95 -9.83
C GLU A 50 -3.68 -3.40 -8.42
N PRO A 51 -4.94 -3.03 -8.14
CA PRO A 51 -5.37 -2.66 -6.79
C PRO A 51 -5.05 -3.75 -5.76
N GLN A 52 -4.45 -3.36 -4.64
CA GLN A 52 -4.18 -4.25 -3.51
C GLN A 52 -5.19 -4.06 -2.36
N ASP A 53 -5.32 -5.07 -1.50
CA ASP A 53 -6.07 -4.94 -0.24
C ASP A 53 -5.15 -4.50 0.91
N TYR A 54 -4.94 -3.20 1.05
CA TYR A 54 -4.09 -2.65 2.12
C TYR A 54 -4.66 -2.82 3.55
N THR A 55 -5.91 -3.29 3.68
CA THR A 55 -6.51 -3.59 4.99
C THR A 55 -6.10 -4.97 5.52
N ALA A 56 -5.66 -5.88 4.64
CA ALA A 56 -5.18 -7.20 4.98
C ALA A 56 -3.67 -7.21 5.29
N PRO A 57 -3.19 -8.13 6.16
CA PRO A 57 -1.75 -8.33 6.35
C PRO A 57 -1.10 -8.87 5.06
N GLY A 58 0.10 -8.40 4.75
CA GLY A 58 0.89 -8.86 3.62
C GLY A 58 1.90 -7.84 3.13
N LEU A 59 2.73 -8.25 2.16
CA LEU A 59 3.83 -7.42 1.65
C LEU A 59 3.37 -6.05 1.12
N HIS A 60 2.20 -5.98 0.49
CA HIS A 60 1.61 -4.72 0.01
C HIS A 60 1.32 -3.74 1.16
N ARG A 61 0.86 -4.24 2.31
CA ARG A 61 0.60 -3.44 3.50
C ARG A 61 1.89 -2.99 4.16
N ASP A 62 2.88 -3.87 4.29
CA ASP A 62 4.20 -3.51 4.83
C ASP A 62 4.88 -2.43 3.98
N LEU A 63 4.84 -2.59 2.65
CA LEU A 63 5.34 -1.58 1.70
C LEU A 63 4.61 -0.25 1.84
N LEU A 64 3.29 -0.25 2.07
CA LEU A 64 2.53 0.97 2.27
C LEU A 64 2.96 1.67 3.56
N MET A 65 3.07 0.94 4.67
CA MET A 65 3.49 1.50 5.97
C MET A 65 4.86 2.17 5.86
N ASP A 66 5.82 1.49 5.22
CA ASP A 66 7.14 2.06 4.99
C ASP A 66 7.13 3.24 4.02
N TYR A 67 6.33 3.18 2.94
CA TYR A 67 6.18 4.32 2.04
C TYR A 67 5.71 5.56 2.78
N VAL A 68 4.66 5.45 3.61
CA VAL A 68 4.11 6.60 4.35
C VAL A 68 5.14 7.15 5.33
N ARG A 69 5.91 6.29 6.02
CA ARG A 69 7.01 6.73 6.90
C ARG A 69 8.03 7.58 6.15
N TYR A 70 8.54 7.09 5.03
CA TYR A 70 9.50 7.85 4.21
C TYR A 70 8.89 9.12 3.62
N ALA A 71 7.65 9.05 3.11
CA ALA A 71 6.99 10.19 2.49
C ALA A 71 6.69 11.31 3.50
N ARG A 72 6.34 10.97 4.75
CA ARG A 72 6.17 11.93 5.85
C ARG A 72 7.44 12.74 6.10
N ASP A 73 8.60 12.09 5.98
CA ASP A 73 9.92 12.69 6.22
C ASP A 73 10.54 13.30 4.95
N GLY A 74 9.79 13.35 3.84
CA GLY A 74 10.24 13.92 2.58
C GLY A 74 11.26 13.07 1.82
N ALA A 75 11.29 11.76 2.08
CA ALA A 75 12.30 10.82 1.58
C ALA A 75 11.72 9.71 0.69
N ALA A 76 10.63 9.98 -0.03
CA ALA A 76 9.96 8.98 -0.87
C ALA A 76 10.85 8.42 -2.00
N ASP A 77 11.83 9.19 -2.48
CA ASP A 77 12.85 8.75 -3.44
C ASP A 77 13.80 7.71 -2.83
N ILE A 78 14.13 7.83 -1.54
CA ILE A 78 14.93 6.86 -0.80
C ILE A 78 14.15 5.55 -0.61
N PHE A 79 12.85 5.63 -0.34
CA PHE A 79 11.98 4.46 -0.25
C PHE A 79 12.07 3.60 -1.52
N GLU A 80 11.90 4.19 -2.70
CA GLU A 80 11.93 3.43 -3.95
C GLU A 80 13.27 2.71 -4.16
N ASN A 81 14.38 3.32 -3.76
CA ASN A 81 15.69 2.68 -3.85
C ASN A 81 15.85 1.53 -2.84
N ASN A 82 15.43 1.72 -1.59
CA ASN A 82 15.57 0.73 -0.54
C ASN A 82 14.64 -0.48 -0.73
N TYR A 83 13.41 -0.24 -1.19
CA TYR A 83 12.37 -1.25 -1.27
C TYR A 83 12.16 -1.80 -2.68
N ARG A 84 12.98 -1.39 -3.66
CA ARG A 84 12.88 -1.87 -5.06
C ARG A 84 12.78 -3.38 -5.16
N HIS A 85 13.63 -4.09 -4.43
CA HIS A 85 13.68 -5.55 -4.45
C HIS A 85 12.38 -6.19 -3.94
N LEU A 86 11.74 -5.59 -2.94
CA LEU A 86 10.44 -6.04 -2.42
C LEU A 86 9.29 -5.69 -3.36
N ILE A 87 9.32 -4.51 -4.00
CA ILE A 87 8.34 -4.16 -5.03
C ILE A 87 8.42 -5.16 -6.21
N LEU A 88 9.63 -5.53 -6.63
CA LEU A 88 9.82 -6.58 -7.64
C LEU A 88 9.32 -7.96 -7.17
N ALA A 89 9.51 -8.30 -5.90
CA ALA A 89 8.97 -9.52 -5.33
C ALA A 89 7.43 -9.52 -5.38
N ALA A 90 6.77 -8.43 -4.97
CA ALA A 90 5.32 -8.29 -5.04
C ALA A 90 4.80 -8.41 -6.48
N GLN A 91 5.47 -7.77 -7.45
CA GLN A 91 5.15 -7.93 -8.88
C GLN A 91 5.24 -9.40 -9.33
N ASN A 92 6.29 -10.11 -8.90
CA ASN A 92 6.51 -11.51 -9.28
C ASN A 92 5.48 -12.45 -8.63
N GLU A 93 5.19 -12.29 -7.34
CA GLU A 93 4.17 -13.06 -6.62
C GLU A 93 2.80 -12.93 -7.30
N ARG A 94 2.44 -11.71 -7.69
CA ARG A 94 1.24 -11.43 -8.47
C ARG A 94 1.24 -12.13 -9.82
N ARG A 95 2.33 -12.06 -10.59
CA ARG A 95 2.45 -12.74 -11.90
C ARG A 95 2.34 -14.26 -11.79
N VAL A 96 2.95 -14.86 -10.76
CA VAL A 96 2.87 -16.30 -10.50
C VAL A 96 1.44 -16.70 -10.15
N SER A 97 0.77 -15.94 -9.29
CA SER A 97 -0.61 -16.20 -8.89
C SER A 97 -1.57 -16.11 -10.08
N ALA A 98 -1.42 -15.09 -10.92
CA ALA A 98 -2.21 -14.93 -12.14
C ALA A 98 -2.01 -16.09 -13.13
N TYR A 99 -0.77 -16.56 -13.29
CA TYR A 99 -0.47 -17.72 -14.13
C TYR A 99 -1.08 -19.01 -13.58
N ALA A 100 -1.01 -19.22 -12.26
CA ALA A 100 -1.61 -20.39 -11.62
C ALA A 100 -3.14 -20.43 -11.79
N ALA A 101 -3.82 -19.29 -11.65
CA ALA A 101 -5.26 -19.19 -11.87
C ALA A 101 -5.65 -19.53 -13.32
N GLN A 102 -4.94 -18.96 -14.30
CA GLN A 102 -5.19 -19.23 -15.73
C GLN A 102 -5.06 -20.72 -16.09
N ASN A 103 -4.05 -21.42 -15.54
CA ASN A 103 -3.87 -22.85 -15.80
C ASN A 103 -4.91 -23.73 -15.09
N ALA A 104 -5.38 -23.31 -13.91
CA ALA A 104 -6.45 -24.01 -13.19
C ALA A 104 -7.75 -23.97 -13.98
N ASP A 105 -8.08 -22.82 -14.57
CA ASP A 105 -9.27 -22.65 -15.42
C ASP A 105 -9.18 -23.49 -16.70
N GLN A 106 -8.00 -23.57 -17.33
CA GLN A 106 -7.78 -24.40 -18.53
C GLN A 106 -7.85 -25.92 -18.29
N THR A 107 -7.66 -26.38 -17.06
CA THR A 107 -7.70 -27.82 -16.74
C THR A 107 -9.13 -28.31 -16.45
N ASN A 108 -10.07 -27.37 -16.27
CA ASN A 108 -11.47 -27.64 -15.95
C ASN A 108 -12.42 -27.56 -17.18
N GLU A 109 -11.87 -27.40 -18.38
CA GLU A 109 -12.58 -27.47 -19.68
C GLU A 109 -12.14 -28.70 -20.48
#